data_AF-A0A3M1VGB8-F1
#
_entry.id   AF-A0A3M1VGB8-F1
#
_cell.length_a   1.000
_cell.length_b   1.000
_cell.length_c   1.000
_cell.angle_alpha   90.00
_cell.angle_beta   90.00
_cell.angle_gamma   90.00
#
_symmetry.space_group_name_H-M   'P 1'
#
loop_
_entity.id
_entity.type
_entity.pdbx_description
1 polymer ?
#
loop_
_entity_poly.entity_id
_entity_poly.type
_entity_poly.pdbx_seq_one_letter_code
_entity_poly.pdbx_strand_id
1 'polypeptide(L)'
;MPIAFAAVCIPGWPRAAHMAGISAVGLKMALVEIRWNADRRFLRQFGMALLAFAALVGAVHWGRTGDAFGALWIWGVAAAVVSAGLVYTPVLRGLYLGWMLAIYPIAFIVSLCALAVVFYGVITPVGLLLRAFGYDPLQRRFDPDATTYWVPRSNADDPRRYLRQY
;
A
#
# COMPACT_ATOMS: atom_id res chain seq x y z
N MET A 1 31.56 23.56 -8.82
CA MET A 1 32.11 22.43 -9.61
C MET A 1 31.16 21.25 -9.52
N PRO A 2 30.21 21.07 -10.46
CA PRO A 2 29.36 19.88 -10.49
C PRO A 2 30.03 18.77 -11.30
N ILE A 3 30.00 17.56 -10.76
CA ILE A 3 30.61 16.36 -11.31
C ILE A 3 29.79 15.92 -12.54
N ALA A 4 30.41 16.02 -13.73
CA ALA A 4 29.84 15.54 -14.98
C ALA A 4 29.85 14.01 -15.00
N PHE A 5 28.70 13.38 -14.78
CA PHE A 5 28.48 12.00 -15.19
C PHE A 5 28.51 11.96 -16.72
N ALA A 6 29.61 11.46 -17.27
CA ALA A 6 29.75 11.20 -18.69
C ALA A 6 28.61 10.26 -19.14
N ALA A 7 27.79 10.78 -20.04
CA ALA A 7 26.71 10.05 -20.69
C ALA A 7 27.29 8.89 -21.49
N VAL A 8 27.21 7.69 -20.92
CA VAL A 8 27.28 6.45 -21.71
C VAL A 8 26.03 6.41 -22.57
N CYS A 9 26.15 6.85 -23.82
CA CYS A 9 25.10 6.77 -24.83
C CYS A 9 24.88 5.31 -25.24
N ILE A 10 24.05 4.58 -24.50
CA ILE A 10 23.55 3.27 -24.93
C ILE A 10 22.53 3.50 -26.07
N PRO A 11 22.76 2.99 -27.29
CA PRO A 11 21.84 3.16 -28.40
C PRO A 11 20.55 2.38 -28.10
N GLY A 12 19.41 3.08 -27.97
CA GLY A 12 18.09 2.48 -27.74
C GLY A 12 17.47 2.74 -26.36
N TRP A 13 18.16 3.43 -25.45
CA TRP A 13 17.57 3.80 -24.16
C TRP A 13 16.60 4.99 -24.31
N PRO A 14 15.39 4.98 -23.70
CA PRO A 14 14.48 6.11 -23.74
C PRO A 14 15.16 7.34 -23.12
N ARG A 15 15.14 8.48 -23.83
CA ARG A 15 15.66 9.76 -23.33
C ARG A 15 15.10 10.07 -21.93
N ALA A 16 15.89 10.74 -21.09
CA ALA A 16 15.64 11.05 -19.67
C ALA A 16 14.20 11.53 -19.32
N ALA A 17 13.48 12.11 -20.28
CA ALA A 17 12.06 12.46 -20.14
C ALA A 17 11.14 11.28 -19.77
N HIS A 18 11.45 10.05 -20.23
CA HIS A 18 10.66 8.86 -19.89
C HIS A 18 10.87 8.38 -18.45
N MET A 19 12.06 8.57 -17.88
CA MET A 19 12.37 8.13 -16.51
C MET A 19 11.75 9.03 -15.44
N ALA A 20 11.61 10.34 -15.71
CA ALA A 20 10.89 11.25 -14.82
C ALA A 20 9.38 10.91 -14.73
N GLY A 21 8.80 10.37 -15.81
CA GLY A 21 7.41 9.90 -15.81
C GLY A 21 7.22 8.64 -14.95
N ILE A 22 8.15 7.68 -15.01
CA ILE A 22 8.03 6.40 -14.31
C ILE A 22 8.18 6.57 -12.79
N SER A 23 9.07 7.44 -12.32
CA SER A 23 9.22 7.73 -10.90
C SER A 23 8.02 8.50 -10.33
N ALA A 24 7.47 9.45 -11.08
CA ALA A 24 6.27 10.17 -10.69
C ALA A 24 5.01 9.29 -10.73
N VAL A 25 4.91 8.36 -11.68
CA VAL A 25 3.77 7.43 -11.81
C VAL A 25 3.84 6.35 -10.74
N GLY A 26 5.01 5.78 -10.45
CA GLY A 26 5.19 4.79 -9.38
C GLY A 26 4.91 5.36 -7.99
N LEU A 27 5.31 6.60 -7.73
CA LEU A 27 4.98 7.29 -6.48
C LEU A 27 3.49 7.63 -6.40
N LYS A 28 2.85 8.01 -7.51
CA LYS A 28 1.40 8.32 -7.57
C LYS A 28 0.50 7.09 -7.44
N MET A 29 0.91 5.95 -7.97
CA MET A 29 0.13 4.70 -7.94
C MET A 29 0.29 3.92 -6.60
N ALA A 30 1.41 4.09 -5.90
CA ALA A 30 1.62 3.48 -4.58
C ALA A 30 1.07 4.34 -3.43
N LEU A 31 0.87 5.64 -3.65
CA LEU A 31 0.15 6.52 -2.74
C LEU A 31 -1.34 6.24 -2.90
N VAL A 32 -2.05 5.99 -1.80
CA VAL A 32 -3.52 6.00 -1.79
C VAL A 32 -4.01 7.25 -2.52
N GLU A 33 -4.63 7.09 -3.69
CA GLU A 33 -5.22 8.20 -4.43
C GLU A 33 -6.44 8.70 -3.65
N ILE A 34 -6.19 9.64 -2.74
CA ILE A 34 -7.28 10.33 -2.03
C ILE A 34 -8.09 11.04 -3.10
N ARG A 35 -9.35 10.61 -3.27
CA ARG A 35 -10.26 11.16 -4.28
C ARG A 35 -10.66 12.58 -3.85
N TRP A 36 -9.83 13.56 -4.18
CA TRP A 36 -10.01 14.97 -3.83
C TRP A 36 -11.33 15.53 -4.34
N ASN A 37 -11.78 15.07 -5.52
CA ASN A 37 -13.08 15.41 -6.10
C ASN A 37 -14.02 14.19 -6.07
N ALA A 38 -14.48 13.83 -4.88
CA ALA A 38 -15.41 12.73 -4.72
C ALA A 38 -16.81 13.14 -5.23
N ASP A 39 -17.43 12.25 -6.01
CA ASP A 39 -18.74 12.46 -6.64
C ASP A 39 -19.87 12.56 -5.58
N ARG A 40 -20.90 13.37 -5.84
CA ARG A 40 -22.02 13.62 -4.91
C ARG A 40 -22.74 12.34 -4.49
N ARG A 41 -22.79 11.32 -5.36
CA ARG A 41 -23.36 10.01 -5.01
C ARG A 41 -22.51 9.28 -3.99
N PHE A 42 -21.19 9.31 -4.15
CA PHE A 42 -20.23 8.68 -3.24
C PHE A 42 -20.24 9.36 -1.86
N LEU A 43 -20.31 10.69 -1.80
CA LEU A 43 -20.46 11.44 -0.54
C LEU A 43 -21.73 11.03 0.21
N ARG A 44 -22.86 10.88 -0.49
CA ARG A 44 -24.12 10.44 0.11
C ARG A 44 -24.02 9.01 0.65
N GLN A 45 -23.38 8.09 -0.08
CA GLN A 45 -23.13 6.73 0.40
C GLN A 45 -22.25 6.72 1.65
N PHE A 46 -21.21 7.55 1.70
CA PHE A 46 -20.37 7.72 2.89
C PHE A 46 -21.17 8.26 4.07
N GLY A 47 -22.03 9.27 3.86
CA GLY A 47 -22.92 9.80 4.90
C GLY A 47 -23.92 8.76 5.42
N MET A 48 -24.51 7.95 4.53
CA MET A 48 -25.40 6.85 4.94
C MET A 48 -24.65 5.77 5.73
N ALA A 49 -23.43 5.41 5.30
CA ALA A 49 -22.59 4.47 6.02
C ALA A 49 -22.21 5.01 7.41
N LEU A 50 -21.91 6.31 7.52
CA LEU A 50 -21.64 6.98 8.79
C LEU A 50 -22.86 6.95 9.73
N LEU A 51 -24.07 7.18 9.20
CA LEU A 51 -25.31 7.05 9.98
C LEU A 51 -25.53 5.62 10.46
N ALA A 52 -25.36 4.63 9.58
CA ALA A 52 -25.50 3.23 9.96
C ALA A 52 -24.49 2.83 11.05
N PHE A 53 -23.26 3.31 10.93
CA PHE A 53 -22.22 3.09 11.93
C PHE A 53 -22.54 3.78 13.25
N ALA A 54 -22.94 5.06 13.24
CA ALA A 54 -23.34 5.80 14.44
C ALA A 54 -24.56 5.18 15.12
N ALA A 55 -25.52 4.68 14.33
CA ALA A 55 -26.69 3.95 14.82
C ALA A 55 -26.26 2.71 15.61
N LEU A 56 -25.39 1.88 15.02
CA LEU A 56 -24.85 0.69 15.66
C LEU A 56 -24.08 1.01 16.93
N VAL A 57 -23.19 2.01 16.89
CA VAL A 57 -22.38 2.43 18.05
C VAL A 57 -23.27 2.93 19.19
N GLY A 58 -24.26 3.78 18.89
CA GLY A 58 -25.19 4.27 19.92
C GLY A 58 -26.08 3.15 20.47
N ALA A 59 -26.48 2.17 19.65
CA ALA A 59 -27.25 1.01 20.12
C ALA A 59 -26.43 0.12 21.05
N VAL A 60 -25.15 -0.14 20.71
CA VAL A 60 -24.23 -0.88 21.58
C VAL A 60 -23.92 -0.11 22.87
N HIS A 61 -23.75 1.21 22.78
CA HIS A 61 -23.53 2.07 23.94
C HIS A 61 -24.75 2.05 24.88
N TRP A 62 -25.96 2.22 24.35
CA TRP A 62 -27.18 2.10 25.15
C TRP A 62 -27.28 0.70 25.79
N GLY A 63 -27.06 -0.36 25.02
CA GLY A 63 -27.12 -1.73 25.53
C GLY A 63 -26.11 -2.05 26.63
N ARG A 64 -24.97 -1.34 26.70
CA ARG A 64 -23.94 -1.55 27.73
C ARG A 64 -24.05 -0.61 28.93
N THR A 65 -24.38 0.65 28.71
CA THR A 65 -24.29 1.69 29.75
C THR A 65 -25.67 2.05 30.32
N GLY A 66 -26.77 1.71 29.61
CA GLY A 66 -28.12 2.13 29.97
C GLY A 66 -28.39 3.63 29.79
N ASP A 67 -27.36 4.41 29.45
CA ASP A 67 -27.45 5.84 29.22
C ASP A 67 -28.03 6.15 27.84
N ALA A 68 -29.34 6.40 27.83
CA ALA A 68 -30.09 6.81 26.65
C ALA A 68 -29.71 8.22 26.20
N PHE A 69 -29.27 9.11 27.11
CA PHE A 69 -28.93 10.49 26.77
C PHE A 69 -27.67 10.55 25.92
N GLY A 70 -26.62 9.81 26.30
CA GLY A 70 -25.41 9.67 25.49
C GLY A 70 -25.67 9.07 24.11
N ALA A 71 -26.53 8.06 24.01
CA ALA A 71 -26.90 7.44 22.73
C ALA A 71 -27.69 8.40 21.82
N LEU A 72 -28.65 9.16 22.38
CA LEU A 72 -29.42 10.19 21.67
C LEU A 72 -28.52 11.32 21.14
N TRP A 73 -27.52 11.75 21.89
CA TRP A 73 -26.54 12.73 21.41
C TRP A 73 -25.74 12.22 20.22
N ILE A 74 -25.23 10.98 20.29
CA ILE A 74 -24.48 10.36 19.20
C ILE A 74 -25.33 10.29 17.93
N TRP A 75 -26.58 9.84 18.04
CA TRP A 75 -27.51 9.75 16.91
C TRP A 75 -27.92 11.13 16.39
N GLY A 76 -28.21 12.09 17.29
CA GLY A 76 -28.61 13.45 16.94
C GLY A 76 -27.52 14.20 16.20
N VAL A 77 -26.27 14.12 16.67
CA VAL A 77 -25.12 14.74 16.01
C VAL A 77 -24.85 14.08 14.65
N ALA A 78 -24.88 12.75 14.56
CA ALA A 78 -24.69 12.06 13.29
C ALA A 78 -25.79 12.41 12.27
N ALA A 79 -27.05 12.44 12.71
CA ALA A 79 -28.20 12.83 11.88
C ALA A 79 -28.09 14.30 11.41
N ALA A 80 -27.71 15.21 12.30
CA ALA A 80 -27.52 16.63 11.98
C ALA A 80 -26.39 16.83 10.97
N VAL A 81 -25.24 16.16 11.14
CA VAL A 81 -24.10 16.29 10.23
C VAL A 81 -24.43 15.74 8.83
N VAL A 82 -25.11 14.59 8.76
CA VAL A 82 -25.44 13.98 7.47
C VAL A 82 -26.58 14.71 6.77
N SER A 83 -27.60 15.18 7.49
CA SER A 83 -28.66 16.03 6.92
C SER A 83 -28.12 17.39 6.47
N ALA A 84 -27.24 18.03 7.24
CA ALA A 84 -26.57 19.26 6.84
C ALA A 84 -25.71 19.06 5.58
N GLY A 85 -25.01 17.94 5.44
CA GLY A 85 -24.22 17.68 4.22
C GLY A 85 -25.01 17.17 3.02
N LEU A 86 -26.25 16.72 3.20
CA LEU A 86 -27.22 16.50 2.12
C LEU A 86 -27.65 17.83 1.49
N VAL A 87 -27.85 18.87 2.31
CA VAL A 87 -28.17 20.23 1.85
C VAL A 87 -26.92 20.97 1.36
N TYR A 88 -25.78 20.78 2.04
CA TYR A 88 -24.52 21.46 1.78
C TYR A 88 -23.37 20.46 1.53
N THR A 89 -23.25 20.01 0.28
CA THR A 89 -22.23 19.06 -0.18
C THR A 89 -20.76 19.40 0.22
N PRO A 90 -20.31 20.67 0.29
CA PRO A 90 -18.93 20.99 0.68
C PRO A 90 -18.54 20.53 2.08
N VAL A 91 -19.48 20.53 3.04
CA VAL A 91 -19.21 20.12 4.43
C VAL A 91 -18.92 18.62 4.50
N LEU A 92 -19.74 17.82 3.80
CA LEU A 92 -19.54 16.37 3.72
C LEU A 92 -18.22 16.02 3.01
N ARG A 93 -17.79 16.85 2.03
CA ARG A 93 -16.48 16.72 1.37
C ARG A 93 -15.33 16.99 2.34
N GLY A 94 -15.40 18.06 3.13
CA GLY A 94 -14.39 18.39 4.13
C GLY A 94 -14.22 17.27 5.16
N LEU A 95 -15.34 16.75 5.67
CA LEU A 95 -15.35 15.61 6.59
C LEU A 95 -14.71 14.36 5.97
N TYR A 96 -15.08 14.02 4.73
CA TYR A 96 -14.50 12.89 4.02
C TYR A 96 -12.98 13.03 3.85
N LEU A 97 -12.49 14.21 3.45
CA LEU A 97 -11.06 14.44 3.26
C LEU A 97 -10.29 14.38 4.57
N GLY A 98 -10.81 15.00 5.65
CA GLY A 98 -10.20 14.92 6.98
C GLY A 98 -10.15 13.47 7.50
N TRP A 99 -11.24 12.72 7.31
CA TRP A 99 -11.32 11.32 7.69
C TRP A 99 -10.34 10.44 6.89
N MET A 100 -10.22 10.65 5.58
CA MET A 100 -9.24 9.94 4.75
C MET A 100 -7.80 10.28 5.12
N LEU A 101 -7.51 11.53 5.46
CA LEU A 101 -6.19 11.92 5.93
C LEU A 101 -5.83 11.26 7.27
N ALA A 102 -6.81 11.11 8.17
CA ALA A 102 -6.60 10.43 9.45
C ALA A 102 -6.41 8.91 9.31
N ILE A 103 -7.11 8.26 8.37
CA ILE A 103 -6.98 6.83 8.11
C ILE A 103 -5.69 6.50 7.37
N TYR A 104 -5.19 7.40 6.54
CA TYR A 104 -3.98 7.20 5.73
C TYR A 104 -2.77 6.64 6.52
N PRO A 105 -2.30 7.25 7.63
CA PRO A 105 -1.17 6.73 8.39
C PRO A 105 -1.46 5.35 9.00
N ILE A 106 -2.70 5.10 9.41
CA ILE A 106 -3.12 3.80 9.96
C ILE A 106 -3.03 2.74 8.87
N ALA A 107 -3.58 3.02 7.69
CA ALA A 107 -3.54 2.10 6.55
C ALA A 107 -2.09 1.79 6.10
N PHE A 108 -1.22 2.79 6.15
CA PHE A 108 0.21 2.60 5.89
C PHE A 108 0.84 1.65 6.90
N ILE A 109 0.65 1.89 8.20
CA ILE A 109 1.17 1.02 9.27
C ILE A 109 0.61 -0.40 9.11
N VAL A 110 -0.68 -0.57 8.85
CA VAL A 110 -1.30 -1.88 8.62
C VAL A 110 -0.67 -2.59 7.43
N SER A 111 -0.36 -1.88 6.35
CA SER A 111 0.31 -2.45 5.18
C SER A 111 1.72 -2.94 5.52
N LEU A 112 2.47 -2.15 6.29
CA LEU A 112 3.80 -2.54 6.78
C LEU A 112 3.71 -3.75 7.73
N CYS A 113 2.76 -3.74 8.66
CA CYS A 113 2.51 -4.85 9.57
C CYS A 113 2.11 -6.12 8.82
N ALA A 114 1.22 -6.03 7.84
CA ALA A 114 0.81 -7.17 7.01
C ALA A 114 2.00 -7.76 6.26
N LEU A 115 2.83 -6.91 5.64
CA LEU A 115 4.06 -7.34 4.99
C LEU A 115 5.02 -8.02 5.98
N ALA A 116 5.21 -7.43 7.16
CA ALA A 116 6.05 -8.00 8.21
C ALA A 116 5.51 -9.37 8.68
N VAL A 117 4.20 -9.49 8.90
CA VAL A 117 3.58 -10.76 9.31
C VAL A 117 3.78 -11.84 8.25
N VAL A 118 3.59 -11.53 6.97
CA VAL A 118 3.83 -12.50 5.90
C VAL A 118 5.31 -12.86 5.81
N PHE A 119 6.20 -11.87 5.88
CA PHE A 119 7.63 -12.10 5.75
C PHE A 119 8.20 -12.91 6.92
N TYR A 120 7.88 -12.53 8.16
CA TYR A 120 8.39 -13.19 9.36
C TYR A 120 7.58 -14.42 9.77
N GLY A 121 6.29 -14.46 9.45
CA GLY A 121 5.41 -15.58 9.78
C GLY A 121 5.40 -16.70 8.76
N VAL A 122 5.67 -16.41 7.47
CA VAL A 122 5.64 -17.43 6.40
C VAL A 122 7.00 -17.57 5.73
N ILE A 123 7.54 -16.49 5.16
CA ILE A 123 8.75 -16.58 4.32
C ILE A 123 9.98 -16.98 5.13
N THR A 124 10.18 -16.35 6.29
CA THR A 124 11.33 -16.57 7.17
C THR A 124 11.37 -17.99 7.74
N PRO A 125 10.28 -18.55 8.31
CA PRO A 125 10.31 -19.92 8.82
C PRO A 125 10.46 -20.94 7.69
N VAL A 126 9.90 -20.71 6.50
CA VAL A 126 10.15 -21.59 5.34
C VAL A 126 11.64 -21.58 4.98
N GLY A 127 12.27 -20.40 4.91
CA GLY A 127 13.72 -20.30 4.68
C GLY A 127 14.55 -20.95 5.79
N LEU A 128 14.13 -20.82 7.05
CA LEU A 128 14.80 -21.43 8.19
C LEU A 128 14.67 -22.96 8.17
N LEU A 129 13.50 -23.49 7.80
CA LEU A 129 13.27 -24.92 7.60
C LEU A 129 14.14 -25.46 6.47
N LEU A 130 14.18 -24.80 5.31
CA LEU A 130 15.06 -25.18 4.20
C LEU A 130 16.53 -25.23 4.65
N ARG A 131 16.97 -24.23 5.43
CA ARG A 131 18.31 -24.20 6.02
C ARG A 131 18.54 -25.35 7.01
N ALA A 132 17.56 -25.68 7.84
CA ALA A 132 17.63 -26.78 8.81
C ALA A 132 17.68 -28.15 8.11
N PHE A 133 16.95 -28.33 7.01
CA PHE A 133 17.01 -29.52 6.16
C PHE A 133 18.27 -29.57 5.26
N GLY A 134 19.18 -28.60 5.39
CA GLY A 134 20.43 -28.57 4.65
C GLY A 134 20.27 -28.25 3.16
N TYR A 135 19.09 -27.81 2.72
CA TYR A 135 18.84 -27.38 1.35
C TYR A 135 19.37 -25.94 1.20
N ASP A 136 20.47 -25.78 0.45
CA ASP A 136 21.05 -24.48 0.13
C ASP A 136 20.85 -24.17 -1.36
N PRO A 137 19.65 -23.69 -1.77
CA PRO A 137 19.34 -23.43 -3.17
C PRO A 137 20.16 -22.29 -3.77
N LEU A 138 20.83 -21.49 -2.95
CA LEU A 138 21.67 -20.37 -3.41
C LEU A 138 23.17 -20.63 -3.25
N GLN A 139 23.59 -21.84 -2.85
CA GLN A 139 24.99 -22.20 -2.62
C GLN A 139 25.75 -21.11 -1.84
N ARG A 140 25.12 -20.54 -0.80
CA ARG A 140 25.66 -19.41 -0.03
C ARG A 140 26.67 -19.83 1.02
N ARG A 141 26.88 -21.14 1.23
CA ARG A 141 27.95 -21.65 2.08
C ARG A 141 29.30 -21.22 1.52
N PHE A 142 30.07 -20.48 2.32
CA PHE A 142 31.45 -20.18 2.03
C PHE A 142 32.26 -21.49 2.08
N ASP A 143 32.83 -21.86 0.95
CA ASP A 143 33.81 -22.93 0.80
C ASP A 143 35.23 -22.32 0.88
N PRO A 144 35.97 -22.53 1.99
CA PRO A 144 37.30 -21.96 2.16
C PRO A 144 38.34 -22.55 1.19
N ASP A 145 38.09 -23.75 0.65
CA ASP A 145 39.00 -24.47 -0.24
C ASP A 145 38.71 -24.16 -1.73
N ALA A 146 37.67 -23.37 -2.02
CA ALA A 146 37.33 -22.98 -3.38
C ALA A 146 38.30 -21.91 -3.91
N THR A 147 39.00 -22.23 -5.00
CA THR A 147 39.88 -21.30 -5.73
C THR A 147 39.14 -20.12 -6.37
N THR A 148 37.86 -20.31 -6.73
CA THR A 148 36.98 -19.23 -7.17
C THR A 148 35.51 -19.64 -7.05
N TYR A 149 34.64 -18.72 -6.60
CA TYR A 149 33.18 -18.89 -6.61
C TYR A 149 32.55 -18.60 -7.98
N TRP A 150 33.37 -18.24 -8.97
CA TRP A 150 32.89 -18.00 -10.33
C TRP A 150 32.41 -19.31 -10.96
N VAL A 151 31.10 -19.43 -11.12
CA VAL A 151 30.50 -20.48 -11.94
C VAL A 151 30.77 -20.13 -13.41
N PRO A 152 31.54 -20.94 -14.17
CA PRO A 152 31.78 -20.68 -15.57
C PRO A 152 30.47 -20.72 -16.33
N ARG A 153 30.08 -19.58 -16.91
CA ARG A 153 28.93 -19.49 -17.79
C ARG A 153 29.27 -20.24 -19.07
N SER A 154 28.51 -21.27 -19.43
CA SER A 154 28.58 -21.80 -20.78
C SER A 154 28.09 -20.71 -21.73
N ASN A 155 28.95 -20.29 -22.67
CA ASN A 155 28.51 -19.44 -23.75
C ASN A 155 27.42 -20.21 -24.50
N ALA A 156 26.19 -19.71 -24.46
CA ALA A 156 25.20 -20.15 -25.41
C ALA A 156 25.67 -19.64 -26.78
N ASP A 157 26.18 -20.53 -27.62
CA ASP A 157 26.67 -20.21 -28.96
C ASP A 157 25.59 -19.60 -29.87
N ASP A 158 24.32 -19.63 -29.44
CA ASP A 158 23.18 -19.08 -30.18
C ASP A 158 22.50 -17.91 -29.44
N PRO A 159 22.64 -16.66 -29.93
CA PRO A 159 21.91 -15.49 -29.44
C PRO A 159 20.38 -15.64 -29.45
N ARG A 160 19.83 -16.54 -30.28
CA ARG A 160 18.37 -16.78 -30.36
C ARG A 160 17.83 -17.47 -29.11
N ARG A 161 18.68 -18.10 -28.30
CA ARG A 161 18.29 -18.72 -27.02
C ARG A 161 17.84 -17.68 -25.99
N TYR A 162 18.36 -16.45 -26.05
CA TYR A 162 17.86 -15.35 -25.20
C TYR A 162 16.40 -14.99 -25.48
N LEU A 163 15.93 -15.26 -26.71
CA LEU A 163 14.56 -14.97 -27.13
C LEU A 163 13.58 -16.09 -26.76
N ARG A 164 14.06 -17.22 -26.23
CA ARG A 164 13.26 -18.37 -25.80
C ARG A 164 13.44 -18.60 -24.31
N GLN A 165 12.82 -17.72 -23.52
CA GLN A 165 12.94 -17.73 -22.06
C GLN A 165 11.85 -18.57 -21.35
N TYR A 166 10.87 -19.09 -22.11
CA TYR A 166 9.78 -19.96 -21.63
C TYR A 166 9.68 -21.21 -22.48
#